data_AF-A0A1I4A616-F1
#
_entry.id   AF-A0A1I4A616-F1
#
_cell.length_a   1.000
_cell.length_b   1.000
_cell.length_c   1.000
_cell.angle_alpha   90.00
_cell.angle_beta   90.00
_cell.angle_gamma   90.00
#
_symmetry.space_group_name_H-M   'P 1'
#
loop_
_entity.id
_entity.type
_entity.pdbx_description
1 polymer ?
#
loop_
_entity_poly.entity_id
_entity_poly.type
_entity_poly.pdbx_seq_one_letter_code
_entity_poly.pdbx_strand_id
1 'polypeptide(L)' 'MDGAEKFTEEELAFLRYARFGELPPRPRREDLVETQETEQPWLPTRPRFDPGPEIPTQWC' A
#
# COMPACT_ATOMS: atom_id res chain seq x y z
N MET A 1 -22.12 -4.02 -9.68
CA MET A 1 -20.71 -3.82 -9.26
C MET A 1 -20.72 -4.13 -7.79
N ASP A 2 -20.69 -5.43 -7.49
CA ASP A 2 -21.04 -5.93 -6.17
C ASP A 2 -19.77 -6.45 -5.52
N GLY A 3 -19.45 -5.85 -4.38
CA GLY A 3 -18.60 -6.43 -3.36
C GLY A 3 -17.11 -6.45 -3.66
N ALA A 4 -16.41 -5.34 -3.37
CA ALA A 4 -15.18 -5.55 -2.63
C ALA A 4 -15.62 -6.25 -1.33
N GLU A 5 -15.42 -7.57 -1.24
CA GLU A 5 -15.59 -8.28 0.03
C GLU A 5 -14.81 -7.50 1.07
N LYS A 6 -15.55 -6.91 2.01
CA LYS A 6 -14.95 -6.14 3.09
C LYS A 6 -14.40 -7.17 4.05
N PHE A 7 -13.12 -7.48 3.90
CA PHE A 7 -12.39 -8.26 4.87
C PHE A 7 -12.55 -7.61 6.25
N THR A 8 -12.78 -8.46 7.24
CA THR A 8 -12.73 -8.10 8.65
C THR A 8 -11.31 -7.66 9.03
N GLU A 9 -11.17 -6.98 10.17
CA GLU A 9 -9.86 -6.56 10.66
C GLU A 9 -8.91 -7.74 10.89
N GLU A 10 -9.45 -8.88 11.31
CA GLU A 10 -8.75 -10.15 11.52
C GLU A 10 -8.21 -10.71 10.19
N GLU A 11 -9.06 -10.79 9.16
CA GLU A 11 -8.63 -11.27 7.83
C GLU A 11 -7.59 -10.34 7.22
N LEU A 12 -7.76 -9.03 7.37
CA LEU A 12 -6.75 -8.07 6.95
C LEU A 12 -5.44 -8.22 7.73
N ALA A 13 -5.51 -8.54 9.03
CA ALA A 13 -4.32 -8.81 9.84
C ALA A 13 -3.59 -10.06 9.36
N PHE A 14 -4.33 -11.14 9.08
CA PHE A 14 -3.78 -12.36 8.49
C PHE A 14 -3.11 -12.10 7.14
N LEU A 15 -3.77 -11.35 6.23
CA LEU A 15 -3.20 -11.04 4.92
C LEU A 15 -1.93 -10.18 5.02
N ARG A 16 -1.90 -9.23 5.95
CA ARG A 16 -0.67 -8.45 6.24
C ARG A 16 0.45 -9.36 6.72
N TYR A 17 0.16 -10.27 7.65
CA TYR A 17 1.15 -11.23 8.16
C TYR A 17 1.62 -12.19 7.07
N ALA A 18 0.72 -12.76 6.26
CA ALA A 18 1.08 -13.66 5.17
C ALA A 18 2.00 -12.98 4.14
N ARG A 19 1.82 -11.67 3.91
CA ARG A 19 2.62 -10.89 2.96
C ARG A 19 3.95 -10.40 3.52
N PHE A 20 3.98 -9.95 4.77
CA PHE A 20 5.12 -9.23 5.35
C PHE A 20 5.78 -9.93 6.53
N GLY A 21 5.21 -11.03 7.00
CA GLY A 21 5.57 -11.66 8.27
C GLY A 21 5.19 -10.79 9.47
N GLU A 22 5.97 -10.92 10.54
CA GLU A 22 5.85 -10.06 11.71
C GLU A 22 6.36 -8.65 11.37
N LEU A 23 5.53 -7.63 11.65
CA LEU A 23 5.96 -6.25 11.47
C LEU A 23 7.05 -5.91 12.50
N PRO A 24 8.10 -5.17 12.11
CA PRO A 24 9.10 -4.71 13.06
C PRO A 24 8.43 -3.84 14.14
N PRO A 25 8.96 -3.85 15.38
CA PRO A 25 8.43 -3.04 16.46
C PRO A 25 8.46 -1.57 16.07
N ARG A 26 7.42 -0.83 16.44
CA ARG A 26 7.36 0.61 16.19
C ARG A 26 8.52 1.28 16.94
N PRO A 27 9.31 2.17 16.28
CA PRO A 27 10.35 2.93 16.97
C PRO A 27 9.74 3.82 18.05
N ARG A 28 10.50 4.06 19.13
CA ARG A 28 10.08 5.02 20.17
C ARG A 28 10.18 6.42 19.62
N ARG A 29 9.47 7.37 20.24
CA ARG A 29 9.50 8.78 19.81
C ARG A 29 10.90 9.36 19.89
N GLU A 30 11.68 8.93 20.89
CA GLU A 30 13.05 9.39 21.13
C GLU A 30 14.05 8.86 20.09
N ASP A 31 13.70 7.76 19.41
CA ASP A 31 14.51 7.15 18.35
C ASP A 31 14.20 7.75 16.96
N LEU A 32 13.18 8.62 16.86
CA LEU A 32 12.83 9.28 15.60
C LEU A 32 13.83 10.39 15.28
N VAL A 33 14.08 10.58 13.98
CA VAL A 33 14.93 11.67 13.46
C VAL A 33 14.02 12.77 12.92
N GLU A 34 14.32 14.02 13.26
CA GLU A 34 13.63 15.18 12.70
C GLU A 34 13.87 15.25 11.19
N THR A 35 12.79 15.25 10.42
CA THR A 35 12.84 15.34 8.95
C THR A 35 12.31 16.69 8.50
N GLN A 36 13.00 17.33 7.55
CA GLN A 36 12.46 18.47 6.84
C GLN A 36 11.90 18.02 5.48
N GLU A 37 10.78 18.61 5.10
CA GLU A 37 10.20 18.42 3.77
C GLU A 37 11.21 18.86 2.70
N THR A 38 11.50 17.97 1.76
CA THR A 38 12.33 18.29 0.60
C THR A 38 11.45 18.75 -0.55
N GLU A 39 11.94 19.72 -1.33
CA GLU A 39 11.29 20.13 -2.57
C GLU A 39 10.97 18.92 -3.44
N GLN A 40 9.75 18.89 -4.01
CA GLN A 40 9.41 17.84 -4.95
C GLN A 40 10.34 17.96 -6.16
N PRO A 41 11.03 16.88 -6.58
CA PRO A 41 11.73 16.91 -7.85
C PRO A 41 10.74 17.25 -8.96
N TRP A 42 11.21 17.85 -10.06
CA TRP A 42 10.38 18.07 -11.26
C TRP A 42 9.99 16.71 -11.86
N LEU A 43 8.98 16.07 -11.28
CA LEU A 43 8.40 14.87 -11.84
C LEU A 43 7.61 15.34 -13.06
N PRO A 44 7.88 14.82 -14.28
CA PRO A 44 6.92 15.00 -15.36
C PRO A 44 5.56 14.54 -14.83
N THR A 45 4.51 15.33 -15.09
CA THR A 45 3.14 15.05 -14.61
C THR A 45 2.88 13.56 -14.71
N ARG A 46 2.74 12.88 -13.56
CA ARG A 46 2.56 11.43 -13.54
C ARG A 46 1.40 11.13 -14.48
N PRO A 47 1.60 10.35 -15.55
CA PRO A 47 0.50 10.03 -16.44
C PRO A 47 -0.61 9.42 -15.60
N ARG A 48 -1.85 9.79 -15.90
CA ARG A 48 -3.02 9.15 -15.30
C ARG A 48 -2.84 7.64 -15.46
N PHE A 49 -3.05 6.89 -14.39
CA PHE A 49 -2.98 5.44 -14.43
C PHE A 49 -3.92 4.93 -15.54
N ASP A 50 -3.34 4.31 -16.56
CA ASP A 50 -4.03 3.61 -17.63
C ASP A 50 -3.88 2.11 -17.33
N PRO A 51 -4.96 1.41 -16.94
CA PRO A 51 -4.90 -0.02 -16.63
C PRO A 51 -4.56 -0.89 -17.85
N GLY A 52 -4.40 -0.32 -19.04
CA GLY A 52 -4.23 -1.06 -20.28
C GLY A 52 -5.54 -1.74 -20.69
N PRO A 53 -5.55 -2.44 -21.85
CA PRO A 53 -6.70 -3.23 -22.25
C PRO A 53 -7.01 -4.28 -21.18
N GLU A 54 -8.31 -4.47 -20.92
CA GLU A 54 -8.85 -5.36 -19.89
C GLU A 54 -8.09 -6.70 -19.85
N ILE A 55 -7.41 -6.98 -18.72
CA ILE A 55 -6.79 -8.28 -18.51
C ILE A 55 -7.93 -9.30 -18.44
N PRO A 56 -7.95 -10.35 -19.29
CA PRO A 56 -9.02 -11.34 -19.25
C PRO A 56 -9.04 -12.02 -17.87
N THR A 57 -10.17 -11.89 -17.18
CA THR A 57 -10.46 -12.29 -15.79
C THR A 57 -10.39 -13.80 -15.52
N GLN A 58 -9.77 -14.59 -16.40
CA GLN A 58 -9.68 -16.05 -16.29
C GLN A 58 -8.59 -16.54 -15.31
N TRP A 59 -7.89 -15.62 -14.64
CA TRP A 59 -6.83 -15.92 -13.65
C TRP A 59 -7.02 -15.12 -12.33
N CYS A 60 -8.27 -14.91 -11.90
CA CYS A 60 -8.60 -14.55 -10.52
C CYS A 60 -9.40 -15.68 -9.88
#